data_AF-A0AAD3N5E3-F1
#
_entry.id   AF-A0AAD3N5E3-F1
#
_cell.length_a   1.000
_cell.length_b   1.000
_cell.length_c   1.000
_cell.angle_alpha   90.00
_cell.angle_beta   90.00
_cell.angle_gamma   90.00
#
_symmetry.space_group_name_H-M   'P 1'
#
loop_
_entity.id
_entity.type
_entity.pdbx_description
1 polymer ?
#
loop_
_entity_poly.entity_id
_entity_poly.type
_entity_poly.pdbx_seq_one_letter_code
_entity_poly.pdbx_strand_id
1 'polypeptide(L)'
;MSGRVVPVILLSLCLTVGSVQSQGSSQDAFIIQYLERRLAQMEERLNQCEQNTVSVTQKTYDLSSEMRGYLSSLSVLRSEVRSQVDSMSVRVDRMERELEYLENKIPAQSDIEMEEALLEQQIKAAELDQLKKKAKIKVDKDCSSALSQIKSLKIVKKTGDTYGSWFKDPSEGSAKVYLLSGIHNNTLLEYVSLQSFTERTTTPPAKVVQLPFQWQGTGHVVYNGFLYYHKADTPNQILKVDLLNGTVVDSTLLPGAGRLPVYSLNPNTYLDLAVDELGLWVIHADPEYGGNLVITKLDKGTLAVEYTWDTQCRSRDAEGAFLICGTLYVVYNTRYGGRSTIQCLYDIHDTIHSNESPVMFFPKRYTSHSSIHYHPGDKQLYAWDDGYQTIYKVETRRNDQVNAE
;
A
#
# COMPACT_ATOMS: atom_id res chain seq x y z
N MET A 1 20.97 67.32 -30.08
CA MET A 1 21.82 67.58 -31.25
C MET A 1 21.28 66.77 -32.42
N SER A 2 20.91 67.48 -33.50
CA SER A 2 20.59 67.06 -34.88
C SER A 2 19.62 65.88 -35.08
N GLY A 3 18.48 65.97 -35.75
CA GLY A 3 17.88 67.03 -36.56
C GLY A 3 16.62 66.44 -37.22
N ARG A 4 15.54 67.22 -37.27
CA ARG A 4 14.28 66.89 -37.96
C ARG A 4 14.49 66.82 -39.47
N VAL A 5 13.62 66.08 -40.19
CA VAL A 5 12.83 66.55 -41.35
C VAL A 5 12.05 65.36 -41.97
N VAL A 6 10.77 65.61 -42.23
CA VAL A 6 9.84 64.92 -43.15
C VAL A 6 9.36 66.04 -44.11
N PRO A 7 8.73 65.85 -45.31
CA PRO A 7 8.65 64.79 -46.34
C PRO A 7 8.97 65.31 -47.79
N VAL A 8 9.12 64.45 -48.81
CA VAL A 8 9.04 64.82 -50.26
C VAL A 8 8.53 63.60 -51.07
N ILE A 9 7.24 63.55 -51.42
CA ILE A 9 6.60 63.84 -52.73
C ILE A 9 6.67 62.69 -53.77
N LEU A 10 5.46 62.29 -54.18
CA LEU A 10 5.04 61.47 -55.33
C LEU A 10 5.55 61.99 -56.70
N LEU A 11 5.49 61.09 -57.72
CA LEU A 11 5.53 61.31 -59.19
C LEU A 11 6.95 61.56 -59.75
N SER A 12 7.42 60.97 -60.85
CA SER A 12 6.78 60.34 -62.00
C SER A 12 7.85 59.63 -62.85
N LEU A 13 7.56 58.45 -63.39
CA LEU A 13 8.02 58.07 -64.73
C LEU A 13 7.10 56.95 -65.26
N CYS A 14 5.94 57.39 -65.74
CA CYS A 14 5.18 56.65 -66.74
C CYS A 14 5.86 56.80 -68.11
N LEU A 15 5.54 55.84 -69.00
CA LEU A 15 5.90 55.72 -70.42
C LEU A 15 7.22 54.94 -70.61
N THR A 16 7.18 53.67 -71.02
CA THR A 16 6.72 53.30 -72.36
C THR A 16 5.85 52.04 -72.40
N VAL A 17 4.70 52.16 -73.08
CA VAL A 17 4.00 51.03 -73.70
C VAL A 17 4.87 50.59 -74.89
N GLY A 18 5.20 49.30 -74.97
CA GLY A 18 5.96 48.80 -76.12
C GLY A 18 6.47 47.37 -75.97
N SER A 19 5.53 46.42 -75.97
CA SER A 19 5.68 45.08 -76.57
C SER A 19 7.07 44.42 -76.57
N VAL A 20 7.29 43.51 -75.62
CA VAL A 20 7.92 42.22 -75.95
C VAL A 20 7.09 41.13 -75.30
N GLN A 21 6.24 40.49 -76.10
CA GLN A 21 5.82 39.12 -75.84
C GLN A 21 7.08 38.26 -75.82
N SER A 22 7.51 37.84 -74.63
CA SER A 22 8.25 36.58 -74.51
C SER A 22 7.38 35.61 -73.71
N GLN A 23 6.92 34.58 -74.41
CA GLN A 23 6.22 33.43 -73.88
C GLN A 23 7.07 32.73 -72.81
N GLY A 24 6.92 33.15 -71.56
CA GLY A 24 7.56 32.58 -70.37
C GLY A 24 6.93 33.02 -69.05
N SER A 25 6.04 34.02 -69.06
CA SER A 25 5.57 34.67 -67.83
C SER A 25 4.65 33.82 -66.95
N SER A 26 4.03 32.74 -67.47
CA SER A 26 3.11 31.92 -66.66
C SER A 26 3.85 30.95 -65.74
N GLN A 27 4.97 30.37 -66.16
CA GLN A 27 5.80 29.51 -65.30
C GLN A 27 6.54 30.34 -64.25
N ASP A 28 7.10 31.49 -64.63
CA ASP A 28 7.80 32.37 -63.69
C ASP A 28 6.86 32.95 -62.63
N ALA A 29 5.65 33.40 -63.02
CA ALA A 29 4.65 33.88 -62.07
C ALA A 29 4.20 32.77 -61.10
N PHE A 30 4.07 31.53 -61.56
CA PHE A 30 3.73 30.39 -60.72
C PHE A 30 4.84 30.06 -59.71
N ILE A 31 6.10 30.07 -60.15
CA ILE A 31 7.26 29.85 -59.28
C ILE A 31 7.35 30.96 -58.23
N ILE A 32 7.14 32.22 -58.61
CA ILE A 32 7.14 33.35 -57.69
C ILE A 32 6.02 33.20 -56.64
N GLN A 33 4.77 32.91 -57.04
CA GLN A 33 3.68 32.68 -56.10
C GLN A 33 3.92 31.49 -55.16
N TYR A 34 4.56 30.42 -55.68
CA TYR A 34 4.94 29.27 -54.86
C TYR A 34 5.99 29.65 -53.81
N LEU A 35 7.00 30.42 -54.18
CA LEU A 35 8.04 30.90 -53.26
C LEU A 35 7.49 31.86 -52.21
N GLU A 36 6.62 32.80 -52.61
CA GLU A 36 5.94 33.72 -51.69
C GLU A 36 5.10 32.96 -50.65
N ARG A 37 4.32 31.98 -51.08
CA ARG A 37 3.52 31.15 -50.16
C ARG A 37 4.41 30.36 -49.19
N ARG A 38 5.54 29.84 -49.67
CA ARG A 38 6.50 29.10 -48.82
C ARG A 38 7.21 30.01 -47.83
N LEU A 39 7.55 31.22 -48.24
CA LEU A 39 8.14 32.25 -47.39
C LEU A 39 7.17 32.66 -46.28
N ALA A 40 5.90 32.93 -46.63
CA ALA A 40 4.87 33.25 -45.63
C ALA A 40 4.67 32.13 -44.61
N GLN A 41 4.67 30.86 -45.05
CA GLN A 41 4.59 29.70 -44.14
C GLN A 41 5.83 29.55 -43.25
N MET A 42 7.03 29.86 -43.77
CA MET A 42 8.25 29.84 -42.95
C MET A 42 8.27 30.97 -41.93
N GLU A 43 7.79 32.15 -42.31
CA GLU A 43 7.65 33.31 -41.41
C GLU A 43 6.66 33.03 -40.27
N GLU A 44 5.52 32.41 -40.57
CA GLU A 44 4.54 32.00 -39.56
C GLU A 44 5.15 30.99 -38.56
N ARG A 45 5.88 29.98 -39.07
CA ARG A 45 6.58 29.01 -38.22
C ARG A 45 7.70 29.63 -37.40
N LEU A 46 8.40 30.63 -37.95
CA LEU A 46 9.45 31.35 -37.24
C LEU A 46 8.87 32.17 -36.10
N ASN A 47 7.79 32.90 -36.35
CA ASN A 47 7.06 33.66 -35.33
C ASN A 47 6.52 32.73 -34.22
N GLN A 48 6.00 31.56 -34.58
CA GLN A 48 5.54 30.59 -33.58
C GLN A 48 6.70 29.98 -32.78
N CYS A 49 7.84 29.74 -33.41
CA CYS A 49 9.06 29.29 -32.73
C CYS A 49 9.58 30.35 -31.74
N GLU A 50 9.56 31.62 -32.12
CA GLU A 50 9.95 32.74 -31.26
C GLU A 50 9.02 32.85 -30.04
N GLN A 51 7.71 32.81 -30.25
CA GLN A 51 6.72 32.81 -29.16
C GLN A 51 6.91 31.63 -28.20
N ASN A 52 7.13 30.43 -28.75
CA ASN A 52 7.41 29.25 -27.94
C ASN A 52 8.71 29.38 -27.14
N THR A 53 9.75 29.98 -27.73
CA THR A 53 11.04 30.20 -27.07
C THR A 53 10.89 31.18 -25.90
N VAL A 54 10.16 32.27 -26.09
CA VAL A 54 9.84 33.23 -25.02
C VAL A 54 9.03 32.55 -23.90
N SER A 55 8.03 31.74 -24.25
CA SER A 55 7.21 31.00 -23.28
C SER A 55 8.04 30.02 -22.45
N VAL A 56 8.92 29.24 -23.07
CA VAL A 56 9.82 28.30 -22.38
C VAL A 56 10.79 29.05 -21.48
N THR A 57 11.33 30.18 -21.94
CA THR A 57 12.24 31.01 -21.16
C THR A 57 11.54 31.52 -19.89
N GLN A 58 10.31 32.02 -20.02
CA GLN A 58 9.52 32.48 -18.87
C GLN A 58 9.26 31.35 -17.86
N LYS A 59 8.80 30.19 -18.32
CA LYS A 59 8.58 29.02 -17.43
C LYS A 59 9.85 28.59 -16.71
N THR A 60 11.00 28.72 -17.35
CA THR A 60 12.30 28.39 -16.75
C THR A 60 12.67 29.39 -15.64
N TYR A 61 12.40 30.69 -15.85
CA TYR A 61 12.57 31.70 -14.81
C TYR A 61 11.61 31.50 -13.63
N ASP A 62 10.35 31.19 -13.90
CA ASP A 62 9.34 30.95 -12.86
C ASP A 62 9.74 29.73 -12.00
N LEU A 63 10.14 28.61 -12.61
CA LEU A 63 10.64 27.44 -11.91
C LEU A 63 11.90 27.74 -11.07
N SER A 64 12.83 28.52 -11.61
CA SER A 64 14.04 28.95 -10.89
C SER A 64 13.69 29.79 -9.66
N SER A 65 12.65 30.62 -9.75
CA SER A 65 12.17 31.44 -8.63
C SER A 65 11.53 30.59 -7.53
N GLU A 66 10.68 29.63 -7.89
CA GLU A 66 10.09 28.68 -6.94
C GLU A 66 11.15 27.85 -6.23
N MET A 67 12.13 27.34 -6.99
CA MET A 67 13.23 26.53 -6.43
C MET A 67 14.08 27.33 -5.43
N ARG A 68 14.24 28.65 -5.66
CA ARG A 68 14.89 29.55 -4.70
C ARG A 68 14.04 29.74 -3.44
N GLY A 69 12.72 29.82 -3.59
CA GLY A 69 11.77 29.83 -2.47
C GLY A 69 11.87 28.57 -1.61
N TYR A 70 11.88 27.39 -2.23
CA TYR A 70 12.07 26.13 -1.51
C TYR A 70 13.42 26.04 -0.80
N LEU A 71 14.52 26.46 -1.47
CA LEU A 71 15.85 26.51 -0.85
C LEU A 71 15.89 27.43 0.38
N SER A 72 15.23 28.59 0.31
CA SER A 72 15.14 29.49 1.47
C SER A 72 14.36 28.86 2.62
N SER A 73 13.24 28.20 2.35
CA SER A 73 12.43 27.51 3.36
C SER A 73 13.19 26.35 4.01
N LEU A 74 13.93 25.56 3.23
CA LEU A 74 14.81 24.51 3.72
C LEU A 74 15.94 25.06 4.61
N SER A 75 16.50 26.22 4.27
CA SER A 75 17.54 26.85 5.09
C SER A 75 17.02 27.27 6.47
N VAL A 76 15.78 27.76 6.53
CA VAL A 76 15.10 28.10 7.79
C VAL A 76 14.83 26.84 8.61
N LEU A 77 14.26 25.80 8.00
CA LEU A 77 14.01 24.53 8.68
C LEU A 77 15.30 23.91 9.24
N ARG A 78 16.39 23.95 8.45
CA ARG A 78 17.71 23.51 8.90
C ARG A 78 18.19 24.29 10.13
N SER A 79 17.99 25.61 10.16
CA SER A 79 18.39 26.43 11.30
C SER A 79 17.56 26.14 12.55
N GLU A 80 16.26 25.87 12.39
CA GLU A 80 15.36 25.50 13.49
C GLU A 80 15.75 24.14 14.09
N VAL A 81 15.96 23.12 13.26
CA VAL A 81 16.41 21.79 13.72
C VAL A 81 17.75 21.90 14.44
N ARG A 82 18.69 22.70 13.93
CA ARG A 82 19.98 22.92 14.59
C ARG A 82 19.81 23.55 15.97
N SER A 83 18.96 24.55 16.10
CA SER A 83 18.64 25.20 17.38
C SER A 83 18.04 24.21 18.39
N GLN A 84 17.13 23.35 17.94
CA GLN A 84 16.53 22.31 18.79
C GLN A 84 17.56 21.28 19.24
N VAL A 85 18.46 20.85 18.35
CA VAL A 85 19.56 19.92 18.68
C VAL A 85 20.52 20.56 19.69
N ASP A 86 20.92 21.81 19.49
CA ASP A 86 21.81 22.52 20.42
C ASP A 86 21.15 22.66 21.81
N SER A 87 19.85 22.98 21.85
CA SER A 87 19.06 23.04 23.09
C SER A 87 18.97 21.69 23.80
N MET A 88 18.75 20.60 23.05
CA MET A 88 18.74 19.24 23.58
C MET A 88 20.11 18.83 24.11
N SER A 89 21.20 19.16 23.40
CA SER A 89 22.57 18.89 23.84
C SER A 89 22.82 19.48 25.23
N VAL A 90 22.45 20.76 25.44
CA VAL A 90 22.62 21.41 26.75
C VAL A 90 21.80 20.74 27.85
N ARG A 91 20.60 20.22 27.53
CA ARG A 91 19.76 19.50 28.49
C ARG A 91 20.35 18.13 28.83
N VAL A 92 20.88 17.41 27.85
CA VAL A 92 21.58 16.15 28.04
C VAL A 92 22.83 16.36 28.89
N ASP A 93 23.67 17.35 28.58
CA ASP A 93 24.86 17.68 29.38
C ASP A 93 24.52 18.05 30.84
N ARG A 94 23.32 18.62 31.07
CA ARG A 94 22.84 18.89 32.44
C ARG A 94 22.39 17.61 33.13
N MET A 95 21.61 16.77 32.46
CA MET A 95 21.17 15.49 33.00
C MET A 95 22.35 14.56 33.27
N GLU A 96 23.37 14.52 32.41
CA GLU A 96 24.59 13.74 32.64
C GLU A 96 25.30 14.17 33.92
N ARG A 97 25.42 15.49 34.16
CA ARG A 97 25.99 16.00 35.41
C ARG A 97 25.13 15.72 36.64
N GLU A 98 23.80 15.73 36.50
CA GLU A 98 22.88 15.35 37.56
C GLU A 98 22.95 13.85 37.86
N LEU A 99 23.10 13.01 36.82
CA LEU A 99 23.33 11.57 36.93
C LEU A 99 24.66 11.28 37.63
N GLU A 100 25.75 11.93 37.21
CA GLU A 100 27.07 11.79 37.83
C GLU A 100 27.07 12.25 39.30
N TYR A 101 26.28 13.29 39.62
CA TYR A 101 26.08 13.73 41.00
C TYR A 101 25.29 12.71 41.83
N LEU A 102 24.25 12.11 41.26
CA LEU A 102 23.46 11.07 41.92
C LEU A 102 24.28 9.78 42.10
N GLU A 103 25.02 9.36 41.09
CA GLU A 103 25.89 8.19 41.10
C GLU A 103 26.95 8.29 42.22
N ASN A 104 27.55 9.46 42.40
CA ASN A 104 28.51 9.72 43.48
C ASN A 104 27.87 9.82 44.89
N LYS A 105 26.54 9.93 44.99
CA LYS A 105 25.80 10.03 46.26
C LYS A 105 25.11 8.74 46.67
N ILE A 106 25.12 7.70 45.83
CA ILE A 106 24.56 6.39 46.15
C ILE A 106 25.54 5.66 47.09
N PRO A 107 25.14 5.32 48.34
CA PRO A 107 25.92 4.44 49.19
C PRO A 107 25.92 3.01 48.60
N ALA A 108 27.05 2.31 48.78
CA ALA A 108 27.36 0.98 48.25
C ALA A 108 26.18 0.03 47.93
N GLN A 109 26.10 -0.34 46.65
CA GLN A 109 25.67 -1.63 46.09
C GLN A 109 25.32 -2.71 47.13
N SER A 110 24.03 -2.85 47.42
CA SER A 110 23.47 -4.08 48.00
C SER A 110 21.96 -4.21 47.76
N ASP A 111 21.24 -3.10 47.58
CA ASP A 111 19.79 -3.14 47.33
C ASP A 111 19.38 -3.15 45.84
N ILE A 112 20.23 -2.67 44.93
CA ILE A 112 19.90 -2.56 43.49
C ILE A 112 19.92 -3.93 42.79
N GLU A 113 20.81 -4.85 43.19
CA GLU A 113 20.85 -6.21 42.64
C GLU A 113 19.57 -7.00 42.95
N MET A 114 18.94 -6.75 44.11
CA MET A 114 17.71 -7.42 44.50
C MET A 114 16.51 -6.93 43.68
N GLU A 115 16.47 -5.64 43.32
CA GLU A 115 15.39 -5.06 42.51
C GLU A 115 15.53 -5.42 41.02
N GLU A 116 16.76 -5.47 40.50
CA GLU A 116 17.06 -5.96 39.14
C GLU A 116 16.79 -7.46 39.01
N ALA A 117 17.20 -8.28 39.99
CA ALA A 117 16.90 -9.71 40.01
C ALA A 117 15.39 -9.99 40.14
N LEU A 118 14.65 -9.19 40.92
CA LEU A 118 13.20 -9.30 41.04
C LEU A 118 12.51 -8.92 39.72
N LEU A 119 12.96 -7.86 39.04
CA LEU A 119 12.44 -7.45 37.74
C LEU A 119 12.73 -8.50 36.67
N GLU A 120 13.95 -9.04 36.62
CA GLU A 120 14.30 -10.16 35.74
C GLU A 120 13.43 -11.40 36.01
N GLN A 121 13.18 -11.72 37.28
CA GLN A 121 12.35 -12.85 37.66
C GLN A 121 10.89 -12.64 37.24
N GLN A 122 10.37 -11.41 37.36
CA GLN A 122 9.04 -11.05 36.88
C GLN A 122 8.93 -11.13 35.36
N ILE A 123 9.95 -10.67 34.62
CA ILE A 123 10.01 -10.78 33.15
C ILE A 123 10.03 -12.26 32.75
N LYS A 124 10.91 -13.08 33.33
CA LYS A 124 10.98 -14.53 33.07
C LYS A 124 9.66 -15.24 33.41
N ALA A 125 8.99 -14.83 34.48
CA ALA A 125 7.68 -15.38 34.84
C ALA A 125 6.58 -14.98 33.83
N ALA A 126 6.59 -13.73 33.35
CA ALA A 126 5.68 -13.24 32.32
C ALA A 126 5.92 -13.92 30.96
N GLU A 127 7.17 -14.09 30.55
CA GLU A 127 7.57 -14.85 29.37
C GLU A 127 7.15 -16.32 29.48
N LEU A 128 7.34 -16.95 30.64
CA LEU A 128 6.92 -18.33 30.86
C LEU A 128 5.38 -18.48 30.85
N ASP A 129 4.65 -17.50 31.39
CA ASP A 129 3.19 -17.48 31.30
C ASP A 129 2.74 -17.30 29.84
N GLN A 130 3.38 -16.41 29.08
CA GLN A 130 3.15 -16.27 27.64
C GLN A 130 3.46 -17.56 26.87
N LEU A 131 4.55 -18.26 27.17
CA LEU A 131 4.90 -19.55 26.55
C LEU A 131 3.88 -20.64 26.90
N LYS A 132 3.45 -20.73 28.16
CA LYS A 132 2.39 -21.65 28.61
C LYS A 132 1.06 -21.33 27.94
N LYS A 133 0.78 -20.05 27.71
CA LYS A 133 -0.39 -19.53 27.01
C LYS A 133 -0.33 -19.85 25.50
N LYS A 134 0.81 -19.64 24.83
CA LYS A 134 1.07 -20.05 23.44
C LYS A 134 0.89 -21.56 23.26
N ALA A 135 1.42 -22.37 24.19
CA ALA A 135 1.22 -23.82 24.23
C ALA A 135 -0.23 -24.24 24.55
N LYS A 136 -1.05 -23.33 25.12
CA LYS A 136 -2.46 -23.53 25.43
C LYS A 136 -3.42 -23.07 24.33
N ILE A 137 -2.93 -22.57 23.19
CA ILE A 137 -3.72 -22.52 21.97
C ILE A 137 -4.05 -23.99 21.68
N LYS A 138 -5.21 -24.44 22.19
CA LYS A 138 -5.69 -25.78 21.99
C LYS A 138 -5.89 -25.90 20.49
N VAL A 139 -4.97 -26.58 19.84
CA VAL A 139 -5.20 -27.21 18.54
C VAL A 139 -6.45 -28.06 18.75
N ASP A 140 -7.60 -27.51 18.41
CA ASP A 140 -8.73 -28.38 18.14
C ASP A 140 -8.21 -29.31 17.04
N LYS A 141 -8.30 -30.61 17.26
CA LYS A 141 -7.56 -31.67 16.55
C LYS A 141 -7.76 -31.69 15.02
N ASP A 142 -8.52 -30.75 14.46
CA ASP A 142 -8.90 -30.65 13.07
C ASP A 142 -8.06 -29.67 12.22
N CYS A 143 -7.19 -28.85 12.82
CA CYS A 143 -6.40 -27.86 12.07
C CYS A 143 -4.91 -28.22 11.88
N SER A 144 -4.61 -29.44 11.43
CA SER A 144 -3.25 -29.86 11.04
C SER A 144 -3.00 -29.75 9.53
N SER A 145 -3.68 -28.85 8.84
CA SER A 145 -3.66 -28.77 7.38
C SER A 145 -2.64 -27.75 6.87
N ALA A 146 -1.63 -28.20 6.12
CA ALA A 146 -0.71 -27.32 5.40
C ALA A 146 -1.10 -27.18 3.93
N LEU A 147 -0.86 -26.00 3.35
CA LEU A 147 -0.99 -25.75 1.91
C LEU A 147 -0.05 -26.68 1.13
N SER A 148 -0.60 -27.45 0.19
CA SER A 148 0.21 -28.22 -0.76
C SER A 148 0.31 -27.55 -2.12
N GLN A 149 -0.78 -26.97 -2.63
CA GLN A 149 -0.77 -26.32 -3.94
C GLN A 149 -1.95 -25.36 -4.13
N ILE A 150 -1.75 -24.33 -4.96
CA ILE A 150 -2.81 -23.53 -5.54
C ILE A 150 -3.14 -24.07 -6.94
N LYS A 151 -4.33 -24.65 -7.10
CA LYS A 151 -4.63 -25.54 -8.24
C LYS A 151 -5.18 -24.81 -9.46
N SER A 152 -6.15 -23.93 -9.26
CA SER A 152 -6.91 -23.32 -10.35
C SER A 152 -7.34 -21.90 -10.02
N LEU A 153 -7.37 -21.05 -11.05
CA LEU A 153 -7.84 -19.68 -11.03
C LEU A 153 -9.21 -19.58 -11.72
N LYS A 154 -10.16 -18.88 -11.10
CA LYS A 154 -11.42 -18.45 -11.70
C LYS A 154 -11.54 -16.94 -11.61
N ILE A 155 -11.63 -16.26 -12.75
CA ILE A 155 -11.98 -14.83 -12.80
C ILE A 155 -13.50 -14.73 -12.73
N VAL A 156 -14.02 -14.05 -11.72
CA VAL A 156 -15.46 -13.94 -11.47
C VAL A 156 -16.02 -12.72 -12.18
N LYS A 157 -15.41 -11.55 -11.98
CA LYS A 157 -15.89 -10.28 -12.51
C LYS A 157 -14.75 -9.26 -12.56
N LYS A 158 -14.96 -8.18 -13.31
CA LYS A 158 -14.18 -6.95 -13.21
C LYS A 158 -15.11 -5.84 -12.75
N THR A 159 -14.89 -5.30 -11.56
CA THR A 159 -15.71 -4.20 -11.00
C THR A 159 -14.92 -3.43 -9.95
N GLY A 160 -15.27 -2.16 -9.76
CA GLY A 160 -14.57 -1.25 -8.86
C GLY A 160 -13.26 -0.71 -9.46
N ASP A 161 -12.42 -0.20 -8.57
CA ASP A 161 -11.13 0.41 -8.86
C ASP A 161 -10.05 -0.66 -9.14
N THR A 162 -8.84 -0.20 -9.51
CA THR A 162 -7.69 -1.08 -9.69
C THR A 162 -7.31 -1.80 -8.39
N TYR A 163 -7.49 -1.15 -7.25
CA TYR A 163 -7.24 -1.69 -5.91
C TYR A 163 -8.54 -1.89 -5.16
N GLY A 164 -8.62 -2.96 -4.39
CA GLY A 164 -9.77 -3.21 -3.53
C GLY A 164 -9.63 -4.53 -2.79
N SER A 165 -10.70 -4.89 -2.10
CA SER A 165 -10.83 -6.18 -1.47
C SER A 165 -12.22 -6.75 -1.63
N TRP A 166 -12.27 -8.07 -1.75
CA TRP A 166 -13.51 -8.81 -1.82
C TRP A 166 -13.32 -10.19 -1.22
N PHE A 167 -14.33 -10.66 -0.50
CA PHE A 167 -14.30 -11.93 0.21
C PHE A 167 -15.71 -12.28 0.70
N LYS A 168 -15.85 -13.48 1.27
CA LYS A 168 -17.06 -13.89 2.00
C LYS A 168 -16.78 -13.89 3.50
N ASP A 169 -17.84 -13.75 4.29
CA ASP A 169 -17.75 -13.99 5.73
C ASP A 169 -17.61 -15.51 5.98
N PRO A 170 -16.54 -15.98 6.65
CA PRO A 170 -16.32 -17.40 6.89
C PRO A 170 -17.22 -18.02 7.97
N SER A 171 -18.10 -17.23 8.57
CA SER A 171 -19.06 -17.71 9.58
C SER A 171 -20.04 -18.74 9.02
N GLU A 172 -20.39 -19.73 9.83
CA GLU A 172 -21.28 -20.82 9.43
C GLU A 172 -22.61 -20.29 8.88
N GLY A 173 -23.02 -20.80 7.71
CA GLY A 173 -24.27 -20.44 7.06
C GLY A 173 -24.26 -19.11 6.30
N SER A 174 -23.17 -18.33 6.34
CA SER A 174 -23.07 -17.10 5.55
C SER A 174 -22.71 -17.39 4.09
N ALA A 175 -23.57 -16.96 3.17
CA ALA A 175 -23.30 -16.97 1.73
C ALA A 175 -22.88 -15.58 1.21
N LYS A 176 -22.86 -14.56 2.08
CA LYS A 176 -22.72 -13.17 1.71
C LYS A 176 -21.33 -12.88 1.14
N VAL A 177 -21.28 -12.04 0.11
CA VAL A 177 -20.05 -11.55 -0.51
C VAL A 177 -19.95 -10.05 -0.27
N TYR A 178 -18.76 -9.61 0.12
CA TYR A 178 -18.46 -8.22 0.40
C TYR A 178 -17.49 -7.69 -0.65
N LEU A 179 -17.71 -6.45 -1.10
CA LEU A 179 -16.85 -5.74 -2.04
C LEU A 179 -16.52 -4.35 -1.48
N LEU A 180 -15.23 -4.07 -1.32
CA LEU A 180 -14.69 -2.81 -0.85
C LEU A 180 -13.74 -2.28 -1.94
N SER A 181 -14.18 -1.25 -2.67
CA SER A 181 -13.42 -0.67 -3.78
C SER A 181 -12.55 0.50 -3.30
N GLY A 182 -11.30 0.51 -3.73
CA GLY A 182 -10.34 1.58 -3.46
C GLY A 182 -9.54 1.38 -2.18
N ILE A 183 -8.41 2.07 -2.10
CA ILE A 183 -7.51 2.08 -0.94
C ILE A 183 -7.97 3.03 0.17
N HIS A 184 -8.90 3.93 -0.14
CA HIS A 184 -9.34 4.97 0.77
C HIS A 184 -10.79 5.36 0.47
N ASN A 185 -11.73 4.71 1.15
CA ASN A 185 -13.16 4.86 0.92
C ASN A 185 -13.93 4.47 2.20
N ASN A 186 -15.25 4.62 2.23
CA ASN A 186 -16.12 4.25 3.36
C ASN A 186 -17.40 3.50 2.92
N THR A 187 -17.49 3.12 1.64
CA THR A 187 -18.69 2.47 1.07
C THR A 187 -18.47 0.99 0.81
N LEU A 188 -19.08 0.12 1.62
CA LEU A 188 -19.06 -1.33 1.42
C LEU A 188 -20.29 -1.79 0.63
N LEU A 189 -20.11 -2.71 -0.32
CA LEU A 189 -21.21 -3.37 -1.02
C LEU A 189 -21.36 -4.81 -0.52
N GLU A 190 -22.55 -5.14 -0.02
CA GLU A 190 -22.93 -6.47 0.44
C GLU A 190 -23.85 -7.14 -0.60
N TYR A 191 -23.47 -8.34 -1.02
CA TYR A 191 -24.24 -9.21 -1.91
C TYR A 191 -24.71 -10.44 -1.14
N VAL A 192 -25.93 -10.89 -1.41
CA VAL A 192 -26.54 -12.03 -0.70
C VAL A 192 -25.83 -13.36 -0.99
N SER A 193 -25.22 -13.48 -2.18
CA SER A 193 -24.51 -14.69 -2.61
C SER A 193 -23.49 -14.42 -3.72
N LEU A 194 -22.56 -15.35 -3.93
CA LEU A 194 -21.63 -15.31 -5.07
C LEU A 194 -22.36 -15.32 -6.43
N GLN A 195 -23.51 -16.00 -6.51
CA GLN A 195 -24.35 -15.98 -7.70
C GLN A 195 -24.84 -14.56 -7.99
N SER A 196 -25.41 -13.89 -6.98
CA SER A 196 -25.90 -12.51 -7.13
C SER A 196 -24.79 -11.57 -7.55
N PHE A 197 -23.56 -11.72 -7.03
CA PHE A 197 -22.41 -10.92 -7.42
C PHE A 197 -22.02 -11.10 -8.90
N THR A 198 -22.12 -12.34 -9.40
CA THR A 198 -21.67 -12.71 -10.77
C THR A 198 -22.67 -12.28 -11.85
N GLU A 199 -23.96 -12.31 -11.55
CA GLU A 199 -25.01 -11.98 -12.51
C GLU A 199 -24.92 -10.52 -12.99
N ARG A 200 -25.34 -10.29 -14.24
CA ARG A 200 -25.35 -8.93 -14.85
C ARG A 200 -26.49 -8.08 -14.31
N THR A 201 -27.61 -8.70 -13.96
CA THR A 201 -28.81 -8.09 -13.40
C THR A 201 -29.04 -8.66 -12.01
N THR A 202 -28.39 -8.06 -11.02
CA THR A 202 -28.46 -8.43 -9.60
C THR A 202 -29.90 -8.31 -9.10
N THR A 203 -30.54 -9.43 -8.74
CA THR A 203 -31.84 -9.44 -8.07
C THR A 203 -31.77 -10.37 -6.85
N PRO A 204 -31.74 -9.85 -5.61
CA PRO A 204 -31.79 -8.43 -5.20
C PRO A 204 -30.49 -7.65 -5.54
N PRO A 205 -30.55 -6.31 -5.62
CA PRO A 205 -29.37 -5.46 -5.77
C PRO A 205 -28.44 -5.56 -4.56
N ALA A 206 -27.19 -5.14 -4.74
CA ALA A 206 -26.23 -5.05 -3.64
C ALA A 206 -26.74 -4.06 -2.57
N LYS A 207 -26.66 -4.47 -1.30
CA LYS A 207 -26.91 -3.57 -0.17
C LYS A 207 -25.69 -2.67 0.00
N VAL A 208 -25.89 -1.37 -0.07
CA VAL A 208 -24.84 -0.38 0.19
C VAL A 208 -24.79 -0.13 1.70
N VAL A 209 -23.63 -0.35 2.31
CA VAL A 209 -23.37 -0.08 3.73
C VAL A 209 -22.37 1.07 3.81
N GLN A 210 -22.80 2.17 4.44
CA GLN A 210 -21.93 3.33 4.71
C GLN A 210 -21.25 3.15 6.06
N LEU A 211 -19.92 3.19 6.05
CA LEU A 211 -19.11 3.08 7.26
C LEU A 211 -18.93 4.45 7.91
N PRO A 212 -18.79 4.49 9.25
CA PRO A 212 -18.67 5.73 10.00
C PRO A 212 -17.36 6.47 9.72
N PHE A 213 -16.31 5.73 9.35
CA PHE A 213 -14.99 6.26 9.02
C PHE A 213 -14.43 5.61 7.76
N GLN A 214 -13.61 6.36 7.02
CA GLN A 214 -12.88 5.84 5.88
C GLN A 214 -11.83 4.81 6.32
N TRP A 215 -11.53 3.87 5.44
CA TRP A 215 -10.47 2.88 5.62
C TRP A 215 -9.17 3.28 4.91
N GLN A 216 -8.08 2.63 5.28
CA GLN A 216 -6.79 2.73 4.62
C GLN A 216 -6.31 1.35 4.13
N GLY A 217 -5.84 1.31 2.88
CA GLY A 217 -5.31 0.09 2.26
C GLY A 217 -6.41 -0.86 1.79
N THR A 218 -6.09 -2.14 1.74
CA THR A 218 -6.99 -3.20 1.21
C THR A 218 -7.16 -4.39 2.16
N GLY A 219 -6.55 -4.36 3.34
CA GLY A 219 -6.48 -5.49 4.26
C GLY A 219 -7.68 -5.69 5.19
N HIS A 220 -8.89 -5.63 4.65
CA HIS A 220 -10.15 -5.69 5.42
C HIS A 220 -10.64 -7.13 5.53
N VAL A 221 -11.38 -7.46 6.59
CA VAL A 221 -12.09 -8.75 6.69
C VAL A 221 -13.45 -8.58 7.37
N VAL A 222 -14.40 -9.45 7.02
CA VAL A 222 -15.65 -9.61 7.76
C VAL A 222 -15.62 -10.95 8.48
N TYR A 223 -15.94 -10.93 9.77
CA TYR A 223 -16.02 -12.13 10.59
C TYR A 223 -17.18 -12.03 11.59
N ASN A 224 -18.09 -13.00 11.54
CA ASN A 224 -19.33 -13.06 12.31
C ASN A 224 -20.19 -11.79 12.15
N GLY A 225 -20.33 -11.28 10.92
CA GLY A 225 -21.11 -10.08 10.62
C GLY A 225 -20.48 -8.75 11.04
N PHE A 226 -19.28 -8.75 11.62
CA PHE A 226 -18.52 -7.54 11.92
C PHE A 226 -17.43 -7.32 10.88
N LEU A 227 -17.27 -6.08 10.42
CA LEU A 227 -16.17 -5.65 9.57
C LEU A 227 -15.01 -5.16 10.44
N TYR A 228 -13.82 -5.66 10.15
CA TYR A 228 -12.57 -5.24 10.76
C TYR A 228 -11.71 -4.54 9.72
N TYR A 229 -11.24 -3.33 10.03
CA TYR A 229 -10.42 -2.56 9.09
C TYR A 229 -9.53 -1.51 9.74
N HIS A 230 -8.50 -1.11 9.01
CA HIS A 230 -7.59 -0.01 9.38
C HIS A 230 -8.28 1.34 9.15
N LYS A 231 -8.47 2.12 10.22
CA LYS A 231 -9.03 3.48 10.12
C LYS A 231 -8.08 4.41 9.37
N ALA A 232 -8.61 5.11 8.38
CA ALA A 232 -7.89 6.18 7.69
C ALA A 232 -7.38 7.27 8.66
N ASP A 233 -6.28 7.91 8.25
CA ASP A 233 -5.59 8.97 8.99
C ASP A 233 -5.08 8.54 10.37
N THR A 234 -4.86 7.24 10.57
CA THR A 234 -4.24 6.69 11.77
C THR A 234 -3.11 5.76 11.38
N PRO A 235 -2.04 5.67 12.18
CA PRO A 235 -0.94 4.77 11.86
C PRO A 235 -1.37 3.29 11.98
N ASN A 236 -2.10 2.94 13.03
CA ASN A 236 -2.28 1.55 13.46
C ASN A 236 -3.61 1.27 14.16
N GLN A 237 -4.65 2.08 13.93
CA GLN A 237 -5.95 1.89 14.58
C GLN A 237 -6.84 0.92 13.78
N ILE A 238 -7.29 -0.15 14.42
CA ILE A 238 -8.24 -1.11 13.87
C ILE A 238 -9.62 -0.83 14.46
N LEU A 239 -10.63 -0.80 13.61
CA LEU A 239 -12.03 -0.67 14.00
C LEU A 239 -12.77 -1.99 13.81
N LYS A 240 -13.67 -2.30 14.73
CA LYS A 240 -14.70 -3.33 14.58
C LYS A 240 -16.05 -2.64 14.39
N VAL A 241 -16.67 -2.83 13.24
CA VAL A 241 -17.94 -2.21 12.86
C VAL A 241 -19.01 -3.28 12.67
N ASP A 242 -20.16 -3.09 13.29
CA ASP A 242 -21.34 -3.93 13.06
C ASP A 242 -21.97 -3.57 11.70
N LEU A 243 -22.06 -4.53 10.78
CA LEU A 243 -22.62 -4.31 9.45
C LEU A 243 -24.15 -4.26 9.41
N LEU A 244 -24.83 -4.68 10.48
CA LEU A 244 -26.27 -4.54 10.59
C LEU A 244 -26.66 -3.07 10.75
N ASN A 245 -25.96 -2.37 11.65
CA ASN A 245 -26.29 -1.01 12.06
C ASN A 245 -25.29 0.04 11.54
N GLY A 246 -24.14 -0.36 11.02
CA GLY A 246 -23.09 0.55 10.54
C GLY A 246 -22.34 1.28 11.67
N THR A 247 -22.34 0.74 12.89
CA THR A 247 -21.80 1.41 14.07
C THR A 247 -20.46 0.81 14.51
N VAL A 248 -19.54 1.65 14.98
CA VAL A 248 -18.31 1.18 15.64
C VAL A 248 -18.67 0.53 16.96
N VAL A 249 -18.31 -0.74 17.11
CA VAL A 249 -18.51 -1.53 18.33
C VAL A 249 -17.29 -1.43 19.23
N ASP A 250 -16.10 -1.48 18.63
CA ASP A 250 -14.85 -1.46 19.36
C ASP A 250 -13.70 -0.93 18.48
N SER A 251 -12.60 -0.52 19.12
CA SER A 251 -11.38 -0.09 18.43
C SER A 251 -10.14 -0.41 19.24
N THR A 252 -9.06 -0.78 18.57
CA THR A 252 -7.76 -1.04 19.20
C THR A 252 -6.64 -0.35 18.44
N LEU A 253 -5.56 0.00 19.15
CA LEU A 253 -4.30 0.44 18.56
C LEU A 253 -3.33 -0.73 18.60
N LEU A 254 -2.72 -1.05 17.46
CA LEU A 254 -1.79 -2.17 17.36
C LEU A 254 -0.33 -1.69 17.52
N PRO A 255 0.33 -1.92 18.66
CA PRO A 255 1.70 -1.44 18.87
C PRO A 255 2.68 -1.98 17.82
N GLY A 256 3.69 -1.18 17.45
CA GLY A 256 4.71 -1.55 16.45
C GLY A 256 4.25 -1.45 14.98
N ALA A 257 2.96 -1.64 14.73
CA ALA A 257 2.38 -1.56 13.38
C ALA A 257 2.24 -0.12 12.85
N GLY A 258 2.02 0.02 11.54
CA GLY A 258 1.72 1.31 10.90
C GLY A 258 2.91 2.17 10.51
N ARG A 259 4.14 1.74 10.84
CA ARG A 259 5.38 2.46 10.51
C ARG A 259 5.93 2.10 9.13
N LEU A 260 5.67 0.86 8.68
CA LEU A 260 6.04 0.33 7.38
C LEU A 260 4.81 -0.31 6.72
N PRO A 261 4.69 -0.28 5.38
CA PRO A 261 3.67 -1.07 4.71
C PRO A 261 3.93 -2.56 4.93
N VAL A 262 2.86 -3.34 5.07
CA VAL A 262 2.95 -4.80 5.22
C VAL A 262 3.65 -5.38 4.00
N TYR A 263 3.23 -4.95 2.81
CA TYR A 263 3.74 -5.46 1.55
C TYR A 263 4.42 -4.33 0.79
N SER A 264 5.73 -4.42 0.55
CA SER A 264 6.44 -3.37 -0.18
C SER A 264 5.96 -3.20 -1.63
N LEU A 265 5.35 -4.23 -2.24
CA LEU A 265 4.72 -4.14 -3.56
C LEU A 265 3.28 -3.59 -3.50
N ASN A 266 2.68 -3.50 -2.32
CA ASN A 266 1.41 -2.83 -2.07
C ASN A 266 1.56 -1.79 -0.93
N PRO A 267 2.18 -0.63 -1.21
CA PRO A 267 2.60 0.33 -0.19
C PRO A 267 1.45 1.05 0.53
N ASN A 268 0.20 0.82 0.11
CA ASN A 268 -0.98 1.45 0.71
C ASN A 268 -1.55 0.64 1.89
N THR A 269 -1.15 -0.61 2.04
CA THR A 269 -1.65 -1.52 3.08
C THR A 269 -0.64 -1.60 4.22
N TYR A 270 -1.00 -1.02 5.37
CA TYR A 270 -0.19 -1.00 6.59
C TYR A 270 -0.61 -2.06 7.61
N LEU A 271 -1.87 -2.49 7.55
CA LEU A 271 -2.42 -3.59 8.33
C LEU A 271 -3.19 -4.49 7.37
N ASP A 272 -2.92 -5.79 7.41
CA ASP A 272 -3.69 -6.78 6.65
C ASP A 272 -4.36 -7.76 7.61
N LEU A 273 -5.68 -7.64 7.74
CA LEU A 273 -6.45 -8.55 8.57
C LEU A 273 -6.69 -9.86 7.82
N ALA A 274 -6.66 -10.95 8.56
CA ALA A 274 -6.90 -12.29 8.03
C ALA A 274 -7.76 -13.11 9.00
N VAL A 275 -8.49 -14.06 8.44
CA VAL A 275 -9.28 -15.02 9.21
C VAL A 275 -8.92 -16.41 8.75
N ASP A 276 -8.65 -17.29 9.71
CA ASP A 276 -8.43 -18.71 9.48
C ASP A 276 -9.29 -19.53 10.46
N GLU A 277 -9.02 -20.82 10.55
CA GLU A 277 -9.70 -21.73 11.47
C GLU A 277 -9.43 -21.41 12.96
N LEU A 278 -8.32 -20.74 13.29
CA LEU A 278 -7.91 -20.40 14.65
C LEU A 278 -8.44 -19.04 15.11
N GLY A 279 -8.92 -18.21 14.19
CA GLY A 279 -9.63 -16.97 14.50
C GLY A 279 -9.19 -15.77 13.67
N LEU A 280 -9.12 -14.61 14.32
CA LEU A 280 -8.82 -13.32 13.72
C LEU A 280 -7.33 -12.96 13.91
N TRP A 281 -6.71 -12.54 12.82
CA TRP A 281 -5.29 -12.20 12.74
C TRP A 281 -5.08 -10.84 12.10
N VAL A 282 -3.96 -10.23 12.42
CA VAL A 282 -3.42 -9.05 11.73
C VAL A 282 -1.99 -9.33 11.34
N ILE A 283 -1.69 -9.10 10.09
CA ILE A 283 -0.35 -9.13 9.52
C ILE A 283 0.10 -7.67 9.40
N HIS A 284 1.25 -7.33 9.96
CA HIS A 284 1.86 -6.02 9.79
C HIS A 284 3.37 -6.14 9.59
N ALA A 285 4.03 -5.04 9.23
CA ALA A 285 5.49 -4.96 9.21
C ALA A 285 5.97 -4.03 10.33
N ASP A 286 7.10 -4.37 10.93
CA ASP A 286 7.66 -3.59 12.04
C ASP A 286 9.18 -3.37 11.83
N PRO A 287 9.65 -2.11 11.84
CA PRO A 287 11.07 -1.81 11.71
C PRO A 287 11.92 -2.36 12.86
N GLU A 288 11.35 -2.55 14.05
CA GLU A 288 12.07 -3.10 15.22
C GLU A 288 12.45 -4.57 15.00
N TYR A 289 11.63 -5.31 14.23
CA TYR A 289 11.91 -6.68 13.78
C TYR A 289 12.60 -6.71 12.41
N GLY A 290 13.45 -5.72 12.11
CA GLY A 290 14.22 -5.66 10.87
C GLY A 290 13.39 -5.45 9.59
N GLY A 291 12.15 -4.97 9.71
CA GLY A 291 11.21 -4.82 8.59
C GLY A 291 10.60 -6.14 8.13
N ASN A 292 10.63 -7.16 8.99
CA ASN A 292 9.92 -8.40 8.77
C ASN A 292 8.41 -8.23 8.99
N LEU A 293 7.66 -9.17 8.42
CA LEU A 293 6.26 -9.38 8.72
C LEU A 293 6.13 -9.94 10.13
N VAL A 294 5.10 -9.47 10.82
CA VAL A 294 4.73 -9.87 12.18
C VAL A 294 3.26 -10.23 12.11
N ILE A 295 2.90 -11.37 12.69
CA ILE A 295 1.51 -11.80 12.82
C ILE A 295 1.07 -11.63 14.27
N THR A 296 -0.09 -11.02 14.44
CA THR A 296 -0.70 -10.79 15.75
C THR A 296 -2.10 -11.37 15.77
N LYS A 297 -2.37 -12.24 16.75
CA LYS A 297 -3.70 -12.79 16.98
C LYS A 297 -4.52 -11.84 17.84
N LEU A 298 -5.74 -11.56 17.40
CA LEU A 298 -6.67 -10.70 18.11
C LEU A 298 -7.86 -11.50 18.65
N ASP A 299 -8.31 -11.15 19.86
CA ASP A 299 -9.59 -11.62 20.35
C ASP A 299 -10.72 -11.00 19.51
N LYS A 300 -11.57 -11.86 18.95
CA LYS A 300 -12.70 -11.43 18.11
C LYS A 300 -13.74 -10.60 18.86
N GLY A 301 -13.82 -10.73 20.19
CA GLY A 301 -14.76 -10.01 21.03
C GLY A 301 -14.32 -8.57 21.28
N THR A 302 -13.14 -8.43 21.85
CA THR A 302 -12.58 -7.22 22.49
C THR A 302 -11.47 -6.55 21.68
N LEU A 303 -11.04 -7.14 20.55
CA LEU A 303 -9.87 -6.69 19.79
C LEU A 303 -8.55 -6.64 20.60
N ALA A 304 -8.51 -7.27 21.77
CA ALA A 304 -7.29 -7.35 22.56
C ALA A 304 -6.25 -8.22 21.85
N VAL A 305 -4.98 -7.82 21.95
CA VAL A 305 -3.86 -8.63 21.47
C VAL A 305 -3.74 -9.87 22.35
N GLU A 306 -3.90 -11.05 21.76
CA GLU A 306 -3.67 -12.32 22.46
C GLU A 306 -2.19 -12.68 22.42
N TYR A 307 -1.60 -12.68 21.22
CA TYR A 307 -0.21 -13.07 20.98
C TYR A 307 0.33 -12.40 19.73
N THR A 308 1.64 -12.18 19.73
CA THR A 308 2.40 -11.69 18.58
C THR A 308 3.56 -12.64 18.30
N TRP A 309 3.81 -12.86 17.01
CA TRP A 309 4.93 -13.64 16.51
C TRP A 309 5.72 -12.84 15.49
N ASP A 310 7.00 -12.65 15.79
CA ASP A 310 7.99 -12.17 14.83
C ASP A 310 8.30 -13.28 13.82
N THR A 311 8.12 -12.99 12.54
CA THR A 311 8.41 -13.94 11.47
C THR A 311 9.73 -13.60 10.81
N GLN A 312 10.36 -14.58 10.16
CA GLN A 312 11.54 -14.32 9.34
C GLN A 312 11.19 -13.90 7.90
N CYS A 313 9.90 -13.67 7.62
CA CYS A 313 9.42 -13.30 6.30
C CYS A 313 9.52 -11.80 6.10
N ARG A 314 10.26 -11.36 5.09
CA ARG A 314 10.49 -9.93 4.84
C ARG A 314 9.29 -9.29 4.13
N SER A 315 8.97 -8.04 4.48
CA SER A 315 8.02 -7.19 3.74
C SER A 315 8.52 -6.84 2.32
N ARG A 316 9.84 -6.80 2.16
CA ARG A 316 10.49 -6.51 0.87
C ARG A 316 10.11 -7.57 -0.17
N ASP A 317 9.68 -7.12 -1.35
CA ASP A 317 9.23 -7.92 -2.49
C ASP A 317 7.95 -8.74 -2.21
N ALA A 318 7.33 -8.60 -1.04
CA ALA A 318 6.04 -9.22 -0.73
C ALA A 318 4.90 -8.48 -1.46
N GLU A 319 4.00 -9.26 -2.04
CA GLU A 319 2.80 -8.84 -2.78
C GLU A 319 1.53 -8.99 -1.94
N GLY A 320 1.48 -10.03 -1.10
CA GLY A 320 0.37 -10.31 -0.19
C GLY A 320 0.69 -11.53 0.67
N ALA A 321 -0.15 -11.81 1.66
CA ALA A 321 -0.03 -13.00 2.48
C ALA A 321 -1.41 -13.46 2.97
N PHE A 322 -1.47 -14.69 3.46
CA PHE A 322 -2.68 -15.27 4.05
C PHE A 322 -2.30 -16.32 5.08
N LEU A 323 -3.24 -16.67 5.97
CA LEU A 323 -3.06 -17.72 6.98
C LEU A 323 -3.96 -18.93 6.71
N ILE A 324 -3.45 -20.12 7.02
CA ILE A 324 -4.20 -21.37 7.07
C ILE A 324 -3.73 -22.11 8.31
N CYS A 325 -4.64 -22.49 9.21
CA CYS A 325 -4.30 -23.20 10.45
C CYS A 325 -3.13 -22.58 11.26
N GLY A 326 -3.02 -21.26 11.32
CA GLY A 326 -1.93 -20.57 12.02
C GLY A 326 -0.58 -20.59 11.31
N THR A 327 -0.51 -21.11 10.07
CA THR A 327 0.66 -20.95 9.20
C THR A 327 0.46 -19.76 8.27
N LEU A 328 1.38 -18.79 8.34
CA LEU A 328 1.49 -17.67 7.41
C LEU A 328 2.12 -18.14 6.10
N TYR A 329 1.52 -17.77 4.97
CA TYR A 329 2.07 -17.96 3.63
C TYR A 329 2.25 -16.61 2.96
N VAL A 330 3.48 -16.28 2.58
CA VAL A 330 3.82 -14.98 1.99
C VAL A 330 4.10 -15.12 0.50
N VAL A 331 3.35 -14.38 -0.29
CA VAL A 331 3.47 -14.33 -1.76
C VAL A 331 4.45 -13.22 -2.13
N TYR A 332 5.52 -13.60 -2.81
CA TYR A 332 6.55 -12.70 -3.31
C TYR A 332 6.46 -12.54 -4.82
N ASN A 333 6.86 -11.37 -5.30
CA ASN A 333 7.04 -11.08 -6.72
C ASN A 333 8.13 -10.02 -6.91
N THR A 334 8.41 -9.62 -8.15
CA THR A 334 9.34 -8.52 -8.43
C THR A 334 8.56 -7.24 -8.73
N ARG A 335 9.17 -6.09 -8.43
CA ARG A 335 8.60 -4.75 -8.71
C ARG A 335 8.27 -4.53 -10.19
N TYR A 336 9.00 -5.16 -11.10
CA TYR A 336 8.79 -5.05 -12.55
C TYR A 336 7.76 -6.06 -13.08
N GLY A 337 7.08 -6.77 -12.18
CA GLY A 337 6.17 -7.85 -12.51
C GLY A 337 6.89 -9.19 -12.67
N GLY A 338 6.11 -10.26 -12.79
CA GLY A 338 6.65 -11.60 -12.87
C GLY A 338 5.71 -12.66 -12.31
N ARG A 339 6.27 -13.85 -12.13
CA ARG A 339 5.57 -14.99 -11.54
C ARG A 339 5.58 -14.86 -10.03
N SER A 340 4.40 -14.69 -9.44
CA SER A 340 4.22 -14.71 -8.00
C SER A 340 4.53 -16.11 -7.46
N THR A 341 5.23 -16.17 -6.34
CA THR A 341 5.62 -17.43 -5.69
C THR A 341 5.54 -17.31 -4.18
N ILE A 342 5.11 -18.36 -3.50
CA ILE A 342 5.18 -18.44 -2.04
C ILE A 342 6.58 -18.92 -1.68
N GLN A 343 7.36 -18.06 -1.02
CA GLN A 343 8.77 -18.34 -0.72
C GLN A 343 9.05 -18.37 0.79
N CYS A 344 8.21 -17.73 1.59
CA CYS A 344 8.34 -17.74 3.03
C CYS A 344 7.04 -18.24 3.67
N LEU A 345 7.22 -19.10 4.66
CA LEU A 345 6.17 -19.62 5.51
C LEU A 345 6.61 -19.53 6.96
N TYR A 346 5.65 -19.32 7.84
CA TYR A 346 5.89 -19.26 9.28
C TYR A 346 4.73 -19.94 10.00
N ASP A 347 5.01 -21.04 10.68
CA ASP A 347 4.02 -21.80 11.45
C ASP A 347 4.16 -21.49 12.93
N ILE A 348 3.10 -20.98 13.55
CA ILE A 348 3.08 -20.65 14.99
C ILE A 348 3.24 -21.87 15.91
N HIS A 349 3.03 -23.08 15.38
CA HIS A 349 3.19 -24.33 16.12
C HIS A 349 4.58 -24.95 15.95
N ASP A 350 5.46 -24.34 15.15
CA ASP A 350 6.77 -24.88 14.78
C ASP A 350 6.71 -26.32 14.20
N THR A 351 5.57 -26.73 13.62
CA THR A 351 5.40 -28.06 13.01
C THR A 351 6.00 -28.14 11.61
N ILE A 352 6.16 -27.00 10.94
CA ILE A 352 6.80 -26.89 9.63
C ILE A 352 8.20 -26.33 9.83
N HIS A 353 9.23 -27.17 9.71
CA HIS A 353 10.62 -26.74 9.80
C HIS A 353 11.01 -25.91 8.56
N SER A 354 11.48 -24.67 8.79
CA SER A 354 11.78 -23.67 7.75
C SER A 354 12.78 -24.12 6.67
N ASN A 355 13.59 -25.16 6.94
CA ASN A 355 14.63 -25.66 6.04
C ASN A 355 14.10 -26.33 4.77
N GLU A 356 12.80 -26.63 4.70
CA GLU A 356 12.15 -27.23 3.52
C GLU A 356 10.96 -26.42 3.03
N SER A 357 11.00 -25.08 3.11
CA SER A 357 9.91 -24.24 2.58
C SER A 357 9.81 -24.41 1.05
N PRO A 358 8.82 -25.15 0.51
CA PRO A 358 8.79 -25.39 -0.92
C PRO A 358 8.39 -24.09 -1.61
N VAL A 359 9.14 -23.69 -2.63
CA VAL A 359 8.75 -22.56 -3.48
C VAL A 359 7.52 -22.98 -4.27
N MET A 360 6.34 -22.54 -3.84
CA MET A 360 5.07 -22.85 -4.52
C MET A 360 4.75 -21.76 -5.53
N PHE A 361 4.38 -22.16 -6.74
CA PHE A 361 3.93 -21.23 -7.76
C PHE A 361 2.53 -20.70 -7.45
N PHE A 362 2.35 -19.38 -7.53
CA PHE A 362 1.06 -18.74 -7.41
C PHE A 362 0.55 -18.37 -8.82
N PRO A 363 -0.55 -18.98 -9.32
CA PRO A 363 -1.00 -18.86 -10.70
C PRO A 363 -1.71 -17.52 -10.99
N LYS A 364 -1.01 -16.40 -10.76
CA LYS A 364 -1.48 -15.04 -11.08
C LYS A 364 -1.60 -14.85 -12.59
N ARG A 365 -2.60 -14.06 -13.02
CA ARG A 365 -2.82 -13.73 -14.43
C ARG A 365 -2.56 -12.26 -14.75
N TYR A 366 -2.95 -11.33 -13.88
CA TYR A 366 -2.73 -9.89 -14.09
C TYR A 366 -1.52 -9.40 -13.29
N THR A 367 -1.41 -8.07 -13.19
CA THR A 367 -0.15 -7.40 -12.85
C THR A 367 0.15 -7.45 -11.36
N SER A 368 -0.83 -7.22 -10.49
CA SER A 368 -0.62 -7.10 -9.05
C SER A 368 -1.88 -7.46 -8.28
N HIS A 369 -1.72 -8.35 -7.29
CA HIS A 369 -2.70 -8.53 -6.24
C HIS A 369 -2.70 -7.28 -5.35
N SER A 370 -3.90 -6.75 -5.13
CA SER A 370 -4.15 -5.73 -4.12
C SER A 370 -4.62 -6.34 -2.80
N SER A 371 -5.23 -7.53 -2.82
CA SER A 371 -5.62 -8.29 -1.63
C SER A 371 -5.68 -9.78 -1.93
N ILE A 372 -5.43 -10.61 -0.92
CA ILE A 372 -5.54 -12.08 -0.96
C ILE A 372 -6.11 -12.54 0.39
N HIS A 373 -7.35 -13.02 0.41
CA HIS A 373 -8.01 -13.48 1.63
C HIS A 373 -8.34 -14.97 1.56
N TYR A 374 -7.91 -15.72 2.57
CA TYR A 374 -8.28 -17.12 2.72
C TYR A 374 -9.67 -17.24 3.35
N HIS A 375 -10.43 -18.24 2.88
CA HIS A 375 -11.70 -18.62 3.48
C HIS A 375 -11.64 -20.07 3.97
N PRO A 376 -11.65 -20.32 5.30
CA PRO A 376 -11.49 -21.66 5.86
C PRO A 376 -12.60 -22.64 5.45
N GLY A 377 -13.87 -22.20 5.41
CA GLY A 377 -14.98 -23.06 4.99
C GLY A 377 -14.91 -23.52 3.53
N ASP A 378 -14.71 -22.59 2.60
CA ASP A 378 -14.65 -22.85 1.16
C ASP A 378 -13.30 -23.43 0.68
N LYS A 379 -12.25 -23.36 1.51
CA LYS A 379 -10.85 -23.68 1.19
C LYS A 379 -10.38 -23.01 -0.11
N GLN A 380 -10.64 -21.71 -0.21
CA GLN A 380 -10.39 -20.89 -1.38
C GLN A 380 -9.73 -19.56 -0.98
N LEU A 381 -8.94 -19.00 -1.88
CA LEU A 381 -8.42 -17.63 -1.77
C LEU A 381 -9.28 -16.71 -2.64
N TYR A 382 -9.76 -15.63 -2.06
CA TYR A 382 -10.40 -14.51 -2.73
C TYR A 382 -9.37 -13.43 -2.92
N ALA A 383 -9.04 -13.10 -4.17
CA ALA A 383 -8.03 -12.09 -4.46
C ALA A 383 -8.53 -11.05 -5.44
N TRP A 384 -8.01 -9.84 -5.30
CA TRP A 384 -8.28 -8.73 -6.19
C TRP A 384 -7.03 -8.41 -7.01
N ASP A 385 -7.06 -8.68 -8.30
CA ASP A 385 -5.90 -8.56 -9.21
C ASP A 385 -6.22 -7.51 -10.28
N ASP A 386 -5.68 -6.29 -10.13
CA ASP A 386 -5.88 -5.14 -11.05
C ASP A 386 -7.35 -4.89 -11.47
N GLY A 387 -8.25 -4.81 -10.49
CA GLY A 387 -9.70 -4.63 -10.70
C GLY A 387 -10.48 -5.91 -11.00
N TYR A 388 -9.82 -7.06 -11.14
CA TYR A 388 -10.48 -8.36 -11.34
C TYR A 388 -10.66 -9.11 -10.02
N GLN A 389 -11.90 -9.52 -9.75
CA GLN A 389 -12.23 -10.39 -8.63
C GLN A 389 -11.97 -11.84 -9.03
N THR A 390 -11.00 -12.46 -8.37
CA THR A 390 -10.47 -13.78 -8.71
C THR A 390 -10.54 -14.74 -7.53
N ILE A 391 -10.87 -16.00 -7.81
CA ILE A 391 -10.89 -17.08 -6.82
C ILE A 391 -9.80 -18.07 -7.19
N TYR A 392 -9.01 -18.47 -6.19
CA TYR A 392 -8.05 -19.57 -6.30
C TYR A 392 -8.49 -20.76 -5.44
N LYS A 393 -8.48 -21.95 -6.03
CA LYS A 393 -8.72 -23.18 -5.28
C LYS A 393 -7.45 -23.63 -4.57
N VAL A 394 -7.54 -23.85 -3.27
CA VAL A 394 -6.43 -24.32 -2.43
C VAL A 394 -6.58 -25.81 -2.16
N GLU A 395 -5.47 -26.53 -2.22
CA GLU A 395 -5.36 -27.93 -1.80
C GLU A 395 -4.47 -27.99 -0.56
N THR A 396 -4.96 -28.64 0.49
CA THR A 396 -4.25 -28.79 1.77
C THR A 396 -3.99 -30.25 2.08
N ARG A 397 -2.84 -30.57 2.65
CA ARG A 397 -2.48 -31.90 3.16
C ARG A 397 -2.42 -31.88 4.68
N ARG A 398 -2.74 -33.01 5.33
CA ARG A 398 -2.59 -33.13 6.78
C ARG A 398 -1.12 -33.37 7.14
N ASN A 399 -0.62 -32.66 8.15
CA ASN A 399 0.77 -32.73 8.60
C ASN A 399 1.16 -34.14 9.10
N ASP A 400 0.20 -34.97 9.52
CA ASP A 400 0.43 -36.36 9.94
C ASP A 400 0.99 -37.26 8.81
N GLN A 401 0.87 -36.85 7.55
CA GLN A 401 1.37 -37.60 6.39
C GLN A 401 2.78 -37.20 5.95
N VAL A 402 3.36 -36.13 6.52
CA VAL A 402 4.72 -35.65 6.15
C VAL A 402 5.81 -36.47 6.86
N ASN A 403 5.49 -37.11 7.99
CA ASN A 403 6.44 -37.92 8.76
C ASN A 403 6.52 -39.40 8.34
N ALA A 404 5.97 -39.77 7.17
CA ALA A 404 5.84 -41.18 6.75
C ALA A 404 6.43 -41.51 5.37
N GLU A 405 7.16 -40.60 4.73
CA GLU A 405 7.90 -40.87 3.48
C GLU A 405 9.42 -40.79 3.67
#